data_AF-A0A5C7V0C0-F1
#
_entry.id   AF-A0A5C7V0C0-F1
#
_cell.length_a   1.000
_cell.length_b   1.000
_cell.length_c   1.000
_cell.angle_alpha   90.00
_cell.angle_beta   90.00
_cell.angle_gamma   90.00
#
_symmetry.space_group_name_H-M   'P 1'
#
loop_
_entity.id
_entity.type
_entity.pdbx_description
1 polymer ?
#
loop_
_entity_poly.entity_id
_entity_poly.type
_entity_poly.pdbx_seq_one_letter_code
_entity_poly.pdbx_strand_id
1 'polypeptide(L)'
;MNANNSSVPAIYFICGVLALIILLLDIVTPLGIATGVLYIVVVLVSLRSPKKQFTIAVASACTLLVFIGIALSPSSEIALYQVYANRFLSILAIWVTAILALKQRDSIKQLHAEHLKYEQAARKAEVRQEKLKVLKATVQTVQDIVGNFLNNMQYFRLEMSKNNGLSPESTQKLNRLIQETSIQINELGNLEEIRERRLAGDEVGIDYKLIVGDKDTIDNRQ
;
A
#
# COMPACT_ATOMS: atom_id res chain seq x y z
N MET A 1 6.80 13.42 -19.31
CA MET A 1 6.14 13.01 -20.59
C MET A 1 5.90 11.50 -20.50
N ASN A 2 4.63 11.09 -20.31
CA ASN A 2 4.28 9.69 -19.99
C ASN A 2 4.60 8.77 -21.17
N ALA A 3 5.60 7.89 -21.01
CA ALA A 3 5.94 6.84 -21.99
C ALA A 3 4.77 5.91 -22.35
N ASN A 4 3.69 5.93 -21.57
CA ASN A 4 2.50 5.14 -21.79
C ASN A 4 1.49 5.76 -22.78
N ASN A 5 1.60 7.06 -23.10
CA ASN A 5 0.65 7.75 -23.99
C ASN A 5 1.11 7.80 -25.45
N SER A 6 2.43 7.78 -25.69
CA SER A 6 3.01 7.74 -27.04
C SER A 6 2.82 6.38 -27.73
N SER A 7 2.66 5.31 -26.95
CA SER A 7 2.46 3.94 -27.45
C SER A 7 1.00 3.61 -27.77
N VAL A 8 0.03 4.37 -27.24
CA VAL A 8 -1.41 4.17 -27.53
C VAL A 8 -1.74 4.30 -29.02
N PRO A 9 -1.37 5.38 -29.74
CA PRO A 9 -1.63 5.46 -31.17
C PRO A 9 -0.91 4.37 -31.96
N ALA A 10 0.30 3.98 -31.52
CA ALA A 10 1.03 2.87 -32.14
C ALA A 10 0.30 1.52 -31.99
N ILE A 11 -0.27 1.22 -30.81
CA ILE A 11 -1.07 0.01 -30.58
C ILE A 11 -2.28 -0.01 -31.52
N TYR A 12 -2.97 1.12 -31.69
CA TYR A 12 -4.13 1.21 -32.58
C TYR A 12 -3.75 0.97 -34.04
N PHE A 13 -2.64 1.57 -34.48
CA PHE A 13 -2.11 1.36 -35.82
C PHE A 13 -1.71 -0.11 -36.06
N ILE A 14 -0.97 -0.72 -35.12
CA ILE A 14 -0.56 -2.13 -35.21
C ILE A 14 -1.79 -3.05 -35.27
N CYS A 15 -2.82 -2.81 -34.44
CA CYS A 15 -4.05 -3.59 -34.51
C CYS A 15 -4.73 -3.47 -35.88
N GLY A 16 -4.80 -2.26 -36.45
CA GLY A 16 -5.38 -2.03 -37.76
C GLY A 16 -4.62 -2.74 -38.88
N VAL A 17 -3.28 -2.62 -38.88
CA VAL A 17 -2.41 -3.28 -39.86
C VAL A 17 -2.52 -4.80 -39.76
N LEU A 18 -2.48 -5.37 -38.56
CA LEU A 18 -2.61 -6.82 -38.37
C LEU A 18 -3.99 -7.31 -38.81
N ALA A 19 -5.06 -6.59 -38.48
CA ALA A 19 -6.41 -6.95 -38.92
C ALA A 19 -6.54 -6.93 -40.45
N LEU A 20 -5.93 -5.93 -41.10
CA LEU A 20 -5.92 -5.83 -42.57
C LEU A 20 -5.15 -6.99 -43.21
N ILE A 21 -3.96 -7.33 -42.68
CA ILE A 21 -3.17 -8.45 -43.18
C ILE A 21 -3.95 -9.76 -43.05
N ILE A 22 -4.58 -10.00 -41.90
CA ILE A 22 -5.35 -11.23 -41.68
C ILE A 22 -6.58 -11.28 -42.60
N LEU A 23 -7.25 -10.15 -42.86
CA LEU A 23 -8.35 -10.08 -43.80
C LEU A 23 -7.90 -10.42 -45.24
N LEU A 24 -6.76 -9.87 -45.69
CA LEU A 24 -6.20 -10.20 -47.00
C LEU A 24 -5.88 -11.69 -47.12
N LEU A 25 -5.31 -12.28 -46.07
CA LEU A 25 -5.08 -13.73 -46.01
C LEU A 25 -6.40 -14.51 -46.07
N ASP A 26 -7.43 -14.09 -45.35
CA ASP A 26 -8.74 -14.75 -45.34
C ASP A 26 -9.41 -14.71 -46.73
N ILE A 27 -9.29 -13.59 -47.45
CA ILE A 27 -9.84 -13.44 -48.81
C ILE A 27 -9.08 -14.33 -49.83
N VAL A 28 -7.77 -14.52 -49.69
CA VAL A 28 -7.00 -15.36 -50.62
C VAL A 28 -7.14 -16.86 -50.29
N THR A 29 -7.45 -17.19 -49.03
CA THR A 29 -7.55 -18.58 -48.58
C THR A 29 -8.92 -19.16 -48.95
N PRO A 30 -8.98 -20.38 -49.56
CA PRO A 30 -10.25 -21.06 -49.82
C PRO A 30 -11.07 -21.27 -48.55
N LEU A 31 -12.40 -21.28 -48.69
CA LEU A 31 -13.29 -21.66 -47.58
C LEU A 31 -12.88 -23.02 -46.99
N GLY A 32 -12.94 -23.13 -45.66
CA GLY A 32 -12.68 -24.39 -44.94
C GLY A 32 -11.37 -24.45 -44.15
N ILE A 33 -10.44 -23.50 -44.31
CA ILE A 33 -9.29 -23.35 -43.41
C ILE A 33 -9.67 -22.44 -42.23
N ALA A 34 -9.24 -22.77 -41.01
CA ALA A 34 -9.54 -22.03 -39.78
C ALA A 34 -8.71 -20.73 -39.64
N THR A 35 -8.66 -19.90 -40.68
CA THR A 35 -7.99 -18.58 -40.73
C THR A 35 -8.50 -17.60 -39.68
N GLY A 36 -9.77 -17.72 -39.28
CA GLY A 36 -10.41 -16.84 -38.29
C GLY A 36 -9.76 -16.87 -36.90
N VAL A 37 -9.02 -17.93 -36.56
CA VAL A 37 -8.29 -18.03 -35.29
C VAL A 37 -7.14 -17.01 -35.23
N LEU A 38 -6.58 -16.58 -36.37
CA LEU A 38 -5.47 -15.63 -36.43
C LEU A 38 -5.84 -14.26 -35.83
N TYR A 39 -7.12 -13.88 -35.84
CA TYR A 39 -7.59 -12.64 -35.23
C TYR A 39 -7.37 -12.56 -33.71
N ILE A 40 -7.10 -13.70 -33.04
CA ILE A 40 -6.71 -13.72 -31.63
C ILE A 40 -5.46 -12.86 -31.39
N VAL A 41 -4.51 -12.83 -32.33
CA VAL A 41 -3.30 -12.00 -32.21
C VAL A 41 -3.65 -10.51 -32.11
N VAL A 42 -4.62 -10.05 -32.89
CA VAL A 42 -5.10 -8.65 -32.86
C VAL A 42 -5.73 -8.33 -31.51
N VAL A 43 -6.55 -9.25 -30.97
CA VAL A 43 -7.14 -9.10 -29.63
C VAL A 43 -6.06 -9.04 -28.56
N LEU A 44 -5.04 -9.90 -28.62
CA LEU A 44 -3.95 -9.89 -27.66
C LEU A 44 -3.14 -8.59 -27.70
N VAL A 45 -2.84 -8.07 -28.89
CA VAL A 45 -2.16 -6.77 -29.04
C VAL A 45 -3.01 -5.63 -28.46
N SER A 46 -4.33 -5.68 -28.66
CA SER A 46 -5.25 -4.66 -28.15
C SER A 46 -5.26 -4.54 -26.62
N LEU A 47 -4.91 -5.61 -25.89
CA LEU A 47 -4.87 -5.62 -24.42
C LEU A 47 -3.84 -4.66 -23.83
N ARG A 48 -2.81 -4.31 -24.60
CA ARG A 48 -1.82 -3.30 -24.21
C ARG A 48 -2.43 -1.89 -24.14
N SER A 49 -3.59 -1.67 -24.75
CA SER A 49 -4.34 -0.43 -24.60
C SER A 49 -4.81 -0.23 -23.14
N PRO A 50 -4.71 0.97 -22.57
CA PRO A 50 -5.21 1.27 -21.22
C PRO A 50 -6.72 1.03 -21.07
N LYS A 51 -7.49 1.14 -22.16
CA LYS A 51 -8.97 1.08 -22.15
C LYS A 51 -9.46 -0.33 -22.47
N LYS A 52 -10.20 -0.96 -21.55
CA LYS A 52 -10.83 -2.28 -21.79
C LYS A 52 -11.84 -2.26 -22.94
N GLN A 53 -12.56 -1.15 -23.08
CA GLN A 53 -13.53 -0.92 -24.16
C GLN A 53 -12.88 -1.06 -25.55
N PHE A 54 -11.60 -0.71 -25.68
CA PHE A 54 -10.88 -0.88 -26.94
C PHE A 54 -10.70 -2.35 -27.30
N THR A 55 -10.31 -3.20 -26.35
CA THR A 55 -10.19 -4.65 -26.57
C THR A 55 -11.54 -5.27 -26.96
N ILE A 56 -12.62 -4.86 -26.31
CA ILE A 56 -13.97 -5.33 -26.65
C ILE A 56 -14.34 -4.89 -28.07
N ALA A 57 -14.12 -3.62 -28.41
CA ALA A 57 -14.38 -3.10 -29.76
C ALA A 57 -13.55 -3.84 -30.83
N VAL A 58 -12.28 -4.15 -30.56
CA VAL A 58 -11.42 -4.93 -31.45
C VAL A 58 -11.94 -6.36 -31.61
N ALA A 59 -12.36 -7.03 -30.53
CA ALA A 59 -12.96 -8.37 -30.60
C ALA A 59 -14.27 -8.38 -31.42
N SER A 60 -15.12 -7.37 -31.23
CA SER A 60 -16.33 -7.18 -32.05
C SER A 60 -16.00 -6.93 -33.52
N ALA A 61 -15.02 -6.07 -33.81
CA ALA A 61 -14.57 -5.80 -35.18
C ALA A 61 -13.97 -7.05 -35.84
N CYS A 62 -13.15 -7.82 -35.12
CA CYS A 62 -12.62 -9.10 -35.62
C CYS A 62 -13.74 -10.10 -35.91
N THR A 63 -14.77 -10.16 -35.06
CA THR A 63 -15.95 -11.00 -35.31
C THR A 63 -16.66 -10.59 -36.61
N LEU A 64 -16.83 -9.29 -36.86
CA LEU A 64 -17.39 -8.78 -38.12
C LEU A 64 -16.51 -9.12 -39.33
N LEU A 65 -15.19 -9.01 -39.19
CA LEU A 65 -14.24 -9.38 -40.26
C LEU A 65 -14.32 -10.87 -40.60
N VAL A 66 -14.51 -11.74 -39.59
CA VAL A 66 -14.75 -13.18 -39.81
C VAL A 66 -16.03 -13.41 -40.64
N PHE A 67 -17.10 -12.63 -40.43
CA PHE A 67 -18.30 -12.69 -41.27
C PHE A 67 -18.06 -12.16 -42.69
N ILE A 68 -17.31 -11.06 -42.83
CA ILE A 68 -16.94 -10.52 -44.15
C ILE A 68 -16.14 -11.56 -44.95
N GLY A 69 -15.24 -12.30 -44.31
CA GLY A 69 -14.52 -13.41 -44.92
C GLY A 69 -15.43 -14.48 -45.52
N ILE A 70 -16.61 -14.76 -44.93
CA ILE A 70 -17.58 -15.71 -45.51
C ILE A 70 -18.08 -15.23 -46.87
N ALA A 71 -18.28 -13.91 -47.05
CA ALA A 71 -18.85 -13.35 -48.26
C ALA A 71 -17.80 -13.14 -49.38
N LEU A 72 -16.53 -12.89 -49.03
CA LEU A 72 -15.48 -12.55 -50.00
C LEU A 72 -14.55 -13.71 -50.36
N SER A 73 -14.44 -14.75 -49.53
CA SER A 73 -13.49 -15.84 -49.77
C SER A 73 -13.96 -16.77 -50.91
N PRO A 74 -13.03 -17.36 -51.70
CA PRO A 74 -13.34 -18.25 -52.81
C PRO A 74 -14.09 -19.51 -52.35
N SER A 75 -15.12 -19.89 -53.10
CA SER A 75 -15.87 -21.13 -52.87
C SER A 75 -14.95 -22.35 -52.90
N SER A 76 -15.04 -23.19 -51.87
CA SER A 76 -14.31 -24.45 -51.75
C SER A 76 -15.20 -25.65 -52.05
N GLU A 77 -14.62 -26.78 -52.46
CA GLU A 77 -15.32 -28.07 -52.58
C GLU A 77 -15.66 -28.73 -51.22
N ILE A 78 -15.34 -28.06 -50.11
CA ILE A 78 -15.54 -28.55 -48.75
C ILE A 78 -17.01 -28.37 -48.32
N ALA A 79 -17.52 -29.35 -47.56
CA ALA A 79 -18.88 -29.32 -47.05
C ALA A 79 -19.16 -28.11 -46.14
N LEU A 80 -20.32 -27.47 -46.33
CA LEU A 80 -20.71 -26.24 -45.63
C LEU A 80 -20.63 -26.35 -44.10
N TYR A 81 -20.91 -27.52 -43.53
CA TYR A 81 -20.83 -27.72 -42.07
C TYR A 81 -19.42 -27.49 -41.50
N GLN A 82 -18.36 -27.82 -42.26
CA GLN A 82 -16.97 -27.60 -41.81
C GLN A 82 -16.63 -26.11 -41.79
N VAL A 83 -17.13 -25.35 -42.77
CA VAL A 83 -16.97 -23.90 -42.82
C VAL A 83 -17.64 -23.26 -41.60
N TYR A 84 -18.91 -23.57 -41.34
CA TYR A 84 -19.63 -23.03 -40.18
C TYR A 84 -18.99 -23.44 -38.86
N ALA A 85 -18.53 -24.69 -38.73
CA ALA A 85 -17.82 -25.15 -37.54
C ALA A 85 -16.52 -24.36 -37.29
N ASN A 86 -15.71 -24.16 -38.33
CA ASN A 86 -14.45 -23.42 -38.21
C ASN A 86 -14.67 -21.93 -37.87
N ARG A 87 -15.73 -21.32 -38.40
CA ARG A 87 -16.10 -19.93 -38.07
C ARG A 87 -16.64 -19.83 -36.64
N PHE A 88 -17.49 -20.75 -36.22
CA PHE A 88 -17.97 -20.81 -34.84
C PHE A 88 -16.80 -20.98 -33.85
N LEU A 89 -15.89 -21.94 -34.10
CA LEU A 89 -14.71 -22.17 -33.26
C LEU A 89 -13.79 -20.94 -33.22
N SER A 90 -13.61 -20.24 -34.34
CA SER A 90 -12.82 -19.01 -34.39
C SER A 90 -13.42 -17.90 -33.52
N ILE A 91 -14.74 -17.65 -33.66
CA ILE A 91 -15.45 -16.63 -32.87
C ILE A 91 -15.41 -16.99 -31.39
N LEU A 92 -15.65 -18.26 -31.04
CA LEU A 92 -15.56 -18.75 -29.68
C LEU A 92 -14.16 -18.51 -29.10
N ALA A 93 -13.11 -18.87 -29.84
CA ALA A 93 -11.73 -18.70 -29.41
C ALA A 93 -11.37 -17.22 -29.21
N ILE A 94 -11.83 -16.32 -30.09
CA ILE A 94 -11.68 -14.86 -29.97
C ILE A 94 -12.29 -14.38 -28.65
N TRP A 95 -13.54 -14.74 -28.37
CA TRP A 95 -14.26 -14.25 -27.19
C TRP A 95 -13.73 -14.86 -25.89
N VAL A 96 -13.43 -16.17 -25.87
CA VAL A 96 -12.80 -16.82 -24.71
C VAL A 96 -11.46 -16.14 -24.39
N THR A 97 -10.63 -15.91 -25.41
CA THR A 97 -9.34 -15.23 -25.22
C THR A 97 -9.53 -13.80 -24.71
N ALA A 98 -10.47 -13.03 -25.29
CA ALA A 98 -10.75 -11.68 -24.86
C ALA A 98 -11.19 -11.62 -23.37
N ILE A 99 -12.11 -12.49 -22.97
CA ILE A 99 -12.63 -12.54 -21.60
C ILE A 99 -11.55 -12.94 -20.60
N LEU A 100 -10.82 -14.04 -20.88
CA LEU A 100 -9.76 -14.52 -19.99
C LEU A 100 -8.66 -13.48 -19.83
N ALA A 101 -8.24 -12.85 -20.92
CA ALA A 101 -7.16 -11.87 -20.87
C ALA A 101 -7.58 -10.56 -20.17
N LEU A 102 -8.83 -10.11 -20.34
CA LEU A 102 -9.37 -8.99 -19.57
C LEU A 102 -9.46 -9.31 -18.07
N LYS A 103 -9.89 -10.52 -17.71
CA LYS A 103 -9.93 -10.98 -16.31
C LYS A 103 -8.53 -11.06 -15.70
N GLN A 104 -7.57 -11.66 -16.42
CA GLN A 104 -6.18 -11.76 -15.98
C GLN A 104 -5.57 -10.39 -15.73
N ARG A 105 -5.84 -9.42 -16.62
CA ARG A 105 -5.39 -8.04 -16.46
C ARG A 105 -5.90 -7.40 -15.17
N ASP A 106 -7.15 -7.66 -14.80
CA ASP A 106 -7.72 -7.13 -13.56
C ASP A 106 -7.08 -7.77 -12.33
N SER A 107 -6.88 -9.09 -12.34
CA SER A 107 -6.18 -9.78 -11.26
C SER A 107 -4.75 -9.26 -11.07
N ILE A 108 -3.99 -9.06 -12.16
CA ILE A 108 -2.63 -8.50 -12.08
C ILE A 108 -2.64 -7.08 -11.49
N LYS A 109 -3.59 -6.24 -11.91
CA LYS A 109 -3.73 -4.88 -11.36
C LYS A 109 -4.06 -4.88 -9.87
N GLN A 110 -4.93 -5.79 -9.42
CA GLN A 110 -5.28 -5.95 -8.01
C GLN A 110 -4.06 -6.39 -7.20
N LEU A 111 -3.33 -7.40 -7.67
CA LEU A 111 -2.10 -7.89 -7.02
C LEU A 111 -1.05 -6.78 -6.88
N HIS A 112 -0.82 -5.97 -7.91
CA HIS A 112 0.12 -4.85 -7.83
C HIS A 112 -0.34 -3.77 -6.85
N ALA A 113 -1.62 -3.44 -6.83
CA ALA A 113 -2.17 -2.46 -5.90
C ALA A 113 -2.08 -2.95 -4.44
N GLU A 114 -2.25 -4.25 -4.23
CA GLU A 114 -2.13 -4.91 -2.93
C GLU A 114 -0.66 -4.92 -2.46
N HIS A 115 0.28 -5.31 -3.31
CA HIS A 115 1.71 -5.29 -3.00
C HIS A 115 2.20 -3.89 -2.58
N LEU A 116 1.76 -2.85 -3.31
CA LEU A 116 2.12 -1.48 -2.96
C LEU A 116 1.57 -1.05 -1.59
N LYS A 117 0.36 -1.51 -1.21
CA LYS A 117 -0.20 -1.25 0.12
C LYS A 117 0.61 -1.96 1.22
N TYR A 118 1.01 -3.21 0.99
CA TYR A 118 1.84 -3.96 1.93
C TYR A 118 3.21 -3.31 2.14
N GLU A 119 3.87 -2.87 1.07
CA GLU A 119 5.16 -2.19 1.15
C GLU A 119 5.06 -0.88 1.94
N GLN A 120 3.99 -0.10 1.71
CA GLN A 120 3.73 1.12 2.47
C GLN A 120 3.45 0.84 3.96
N ALA A 121 2.70 -0.21 4.27
CA ALA A 121 2.42 -0.61 5.64
C ALA A 121 3.71 -1.07 6.36
N ALA A 122 4.55 -1.85 5.68
CA ALA A 122 5.84 -2.30 6.19
C ALA A 122 6.78 -1.12 6.47
N ARG A 123 6.93 -0.19 5.52
CA ARG A 123 7.74 1.03 5.72
C ARG A 123 7.22 1.89 6.87
N LYS A 124 5.89 2.03 7.02
CA LYS A 124 5.30 2.75 8.15
C LYS A 124 5.59 2.07 9.48
N ALA A 125 5.55 0.73 9.52
CA ALA A 125 5.90 -0.04 10.71
C ALA A 125 7.38 0.12 11.07
N GLU A 126 8.28 0.08 10.09
CA GLU A 126 9.71 0.31 10.28
C GLU A 126 9.99 1.71 10.84
N VAL A 127 9.40 2.76 10.24
CA VAL A 127 9.52 4.14 10.76
C VAL A 127 8.96 4.26 12.18
N ARG A 128 7.84 3.58 12.47
CA ARG A 128 7.26 3.55 13.83
C ARG A 128 8.19 2.85 14.82
N GLN A 129 8.86 1.78 14.40
CA GLN A 129 9.83 1.06 15.23
C GLN A 129 11.07 1.92 15.50
N GLU A 130 11.62 2.61 14.51
CA GLU A 130 12.76 3.51 14.68
C GLU A 130 12.42 4.68 15.61
N LYS A 131 11.23 5.29 15.46
CA LYS A 131 10.76 6.32 16.40
C LYS A 131 10.67 5.80 17.83
N LEU A 132 10.20 4.57 18.01
CA LEU A 132 10.11 3.95 19.34
C LEU A 132 11.50 3.68 19.93
N LYS A 133 12.46 3.22 19.12
CA LYS A 133 13.86 3.03 19.55
C LYS A 133 14.49 4.35 20.00
N VAL A 134 14.36 5.40 19.19
CA VAL A 134 14.90 6.74 19.52
C VAL A 134 14.24 7.28 20.78
N LEU A 135 12.93 7.15 20.92
CA LEU A 135 12.21 7.58 22.12
C LEU A 135 12.73 6.85 23.37
N LYS A 136 12.82 5.51 23.31
CA LYS A 136 13.33 4.70 24.43
C LYS A 136 14.76 5.09 24.80
N ALA A 137 15.63 5.28 23.81
CA ALA A 137 17.01 5.74 24.04
C ALA A 137 17.06 7.13 24.67
N THR A 138 16.17 8.04 24.25
CA THR A 138 16.07 9.40 24.80
C THR A 138 15.63 9.36 26.26
N VAL A 139 14.59 8.58 26.57
CA VAL A 139 14.09 8.41 27.94
C VAL A 139 15.16 7.83 28.85
N GLN A 140 15.86 6.77 28.43
CA GLN A 140 16.98 6.21 29.18
C GLN A 140 18.08 7.26 29.43
N THR A 141 18.43 8.03 28.41
CA THR A 141 19.45 9.10 28.53
C THR A 141 19.01 10.18 29.52
N VAL A 142 17.74 10.57 29.52
CA VAL A 142 17.19 11.54 30.49
C VAL A 142 17.27 10.98 31.91
N GLN A 143 16.95 9.70 32.12
CA GLN A 143 17.11 9.07 33.42
C GLN A 143 18.55 9.10 33.91
N ASP A 144 19.52 8.80 33.04
CA ASP A 144 20.93 8.82 33.39
C ASP A 144 21.41 10.24 33.77
N ILE A 145 21.06 11.24 32.96
CA ILE A 145 21.44 12.65 33.20
C ILE A 145 20.86 13.13 34.53
N VAL A 146 19.57 12.92 34.76
CA VAL A 146 18.94 13.43 35.98
C VAL A 146 19.36 12.60 37.20
N GLY A 147 19.53 11.29 37.06
CA GLY A 147 20.09 10.45 38.13
C GLY A 147 21.45 10.96 38.60
N ASN A 148 22.35 11.27 37.67
CA ASN A 148 23.65 11.88 37.98
C ASN A 148 23.51 13.24 38.68
N PHE A 149 22.60 14.10 38.20
CA PHE A 149 22.34 15.39 38.83
C PHE A 149 21.81 15.24 40.27
N LEU A 150 20.84 14.35 40.49
CA LEU A 150 20.28 14.10 41.82
C LEU A 150 21.33 13.56 42.79
N ASN A 151 22.24 12.69 42.33
CA ASN A 151 23.37 12.22 43.14
C ASN A 151 24.32 13.36 43.52
N ASN A 152 24.65 14.25 42.57
CA ASN A 152 25.47 15.43 42.86
C ASN A 152 24.78 16.38 43.85
N MET A 153 23.47 16.54 43.76
CA MET A 153 22.69 17.33 44.72
C MET A 153 22.75 16.76 46.15
N GLN A 154 22.82 15.43 46.29
CA GLN A 154 23.03 14.81 47.60
C GLN A 154 24.42 15.15 48.19
N TYR A 155 25.47 15.17 47.35
CA TYR A 155 26.80 15.61 47.77
C TYR A 155 26.82 17.07 48.19
N PHE A 156 26.24 17.96 47.37
CA PHE A 156 26.14 19.39 47.68
C PHE A 156 25.40 19.64 49.00
N ARG A 157 24.34 18.88 49.28
CA ARG A 157 23.63 18.92 50.56
C ARG A 157 24.55 18.57 51.73
N LEU A 158 25.37 17.53 51.61
CA LEU A 158 26.31 17.12 52.66
C LEU A 158 27.33 18.23 52.96
N GLU A 159 27.85 18.89 51.92
CA GLU A 159 28.80 20.00 52.06
C GLU A 159 28.17 21.22 52.75
N MET A 160 26.93 21.57 52.36
CA MET A 160 26.18 22.66 53.00
C MET A 160 25.84 22.34 54.47
N SER A 161 25.51 21.08 54.78
CA SER A 161 25.26 20.64 56.16
C SER A 161 26.51 20.73 57.05
N LYS A 162 27.70 20.52 56.48
CA LYS A 162 28.98 20.62 57.21
C LYS A 162 29.34 22.07 57.55
N ASN A 163 28.95 23.02 56.69
CA ASN A 163 29.24 24.45 56.85
C ASN A 163 28.08 25.25 57.48
N ASN A 164 27.09 24.59 58.12
CA ASN A 164 25.87 25.22 58.66
C ASN A 164 25.09 26.08 57.64
N GLY A 165 25.21 25.78 56.34
CA GLY A 165 24.68 26.61 55.25
C GLY A 165 23.18 26.43 54.97
N LEU A 166 22.54 25.40 55.51
CA LEU A 166 21.11 25.13 55.33
C LEU A 166 20.43 24.90 56.69
N SER A 167 19.20 25.42 56.85
CA SER A 167 18.36 25.08 58.00
C SER A 167 17.89 23.63 57.93
N PRO A 168 17.55 22.99 59.07
CA PRO A 168 17.00 21.62 59.08
C PRO A 168 15.77 21.48 58.18
N GLU A 169 14.89 22.49 58.17
CA GLU A 169 13.68 22.53 57.33
C GLU A 169 14.01 22.57 55.84
N SER A 170 14.96 23.42 55.42
CA SER A 170 15.40 23.52 54.02
C SER A 170 16.03 22.20 53.54
N THR A 171 16.75 21.51 54.43
CA THR A 171 17.38 20.22 54.15
C THR A 171 16.33 19.12 53.96
N GLN A 172 15.28 19.10 54.78
CA GLN A 172 14.17 18.16 54.65
C GLN A 172 13.39 18.39 53.35
N LYS A 173 13.11 19.65 53.00
CA LYS A 173 12.41 20.01 51.76
C LYS A 173 13.21 19.60 50.53
N LEU A 174 14.53 19.83 50.52
CA LEU A 174 15.40 19.40 49.43
C LEU A 174 15.45 17.87 49.30
N ASN A 175 15.57 17.12 50.40
CA ASN A 175 15.52 15.66 50.37
C ASN A 175 14.21 15.15 49.77
N ARG A 176 13.08 15.76 50.15
CA ARG A 176 11.77 15.42 49.60
C ARG A 176 11.72 15.66 48.08
N LEU A 177 12.19 16.81 47.60
CA LEU A 177 12.23 17.14 46.18
C LEU A 177 13.13 16.19 45.37
N ILE A 178 14.31 15.82 45.90
CA ILE A 178 15.22 14.87 45.25
C ILE A 178 14.54 13.49 45.11
N GLN A 179 13.91 13.02 46.18
CA GLN A 179 13.19 11.73 46.19
C GLN A 179 11.99 11.74 45.24
N GLU A 180 11.13 12.75 45.32
CA GLU A 180 9.97 12.91 44.44
C GLU A 180 10.39 12.98 42.96
N THR A 181 11.46 13.71 42.65
CA THR A 181 11.98 13.82 41.27
C THR A 181 12.54 12.49 40.77
N SER A 182 13.27 11.76 41.61
CA SER A 182 13.81 10.43 41.26
C SER A 182 12.68 9.44 40.93
N ILE A 183 11.62 9.42 41.74
CA ILE A 183 10.45 8.57 41.53
C ILE A 183 9.77 8.91 40.20
N GLN A 184 9.46 10.18 39.94
CA GLN A 184 8.76 10.62 38.72
C GLN A 184 9.54 10.27 37.44
N ILE A 185 10.87 10.35 37.47
CA ILE A 185 11.72 10.03 36.31
C ILE A 185 11.81 8.54 36.07
N ASN A 186 11.77 7.74 37.14
CA ASN A 186 11.70 6.29 37.02
C ASN A 186 10.34 5.83 36.45
N GLU A 187 9.25 6.45 36.90
CA GLU A 187 7.90 6.22 36.39
C GLU A 187 7.79 6.59 34.90
N LEU A 188 8.29 7.77 34.51
CA LEU A 188 8.35 8.20 33.11
C LEU A 188 9.18 7.25 32.23
N GLY A 189 10.22 6.65 32.81
CA GLY A 189 11.11 5.70 32.15
C GLY A 189 10.51 4.36 31.77
N ASN A 190 9.61 3.88 32.63
CA ASN A 190 9.05 2.53 32.55
C ASN A 190 7.64 2.50 31.96
N LEU A 191 7.23 3.55 31.24
CA LEU A 191 5.93 3.57 30.57
C LEU A 191 5.88 2.56 29.42
N GLU A 192 4.98 1.58 29.54
CA GLU A 192 4.65 0.63 28.46
C GLU A 192 3.73 1.26 27.39
N GLU A 193 2.91 2.24 27.80
CA GLU A 193 1.97 2.95 26.94
C GLU A 193 2.10 4.47 27.12
N ILE A 194 2.16 5.21 26.02
CA ILE A 194 2.22 6.67 26.03
C ILE A 194 0.80 7.19 25.96
N ARG A 195 0.33 7.82 27.04
CA ARG A 195 -0.94 8.55 27.06
C ARG A 195 -0.67 10.04 27.02
N GLU A 196 -1.40 10.73 26.17
CA GLU A 196 -1.31 12.18 26.03
C GLU A 196 -2.18 12.86 27.09
N ARG A 197 -1.61 13.87 27.77
CA ARG A 197 -2.33 14.78 28.66
C ARG A 197 -2.27 16.18 28.08
N ARG A 198 -3.41 16.86 27.96
CA ARG A 198 -3.42 18.29 27.61
C ARG A 198 -2.81 19.12 28.73
N LEU A 199 -1.86 19.98 28.38
CA LEU A 199 -1.26 20.98 29.26
C LEU A 199 -2.03 22.30 29.14
N ALA A 200 -1.62 23.33 29.88
CA ALA A 200 -2.17 24.68 29.71
C ALA A 200 -1.72 25.24 28.35
N GLY A 201 -2.68 25.60 27.48
CA GLY A 201 -2.41 25.96 26.08
C GLY A 201 -2.67 24.79 25.11
N ASP A 202 -2.22 24.92 23.85
CA ASP A 202 -2.31 23.86 22.81
C ASP A 202 -1.18 22.81 22.93
N GLU A 203 -0.48 22.75 24.06
CA GLU A 203 0.62 21.80 24.30
C GLU A 203 0.14 20.44 24.84
N VAL A 204 0.85 19.38 24.45
CA VAL A 204 0.57 18.01 24.85
C VAL A 204 1.73 17.46 25.67
N GLY A 205 1.44 16.98 26.88
CA GLY A 205 2.37 16.30 27.77
C GLY A 205 2.15 14.79 27.80
N ILE A 206 3.07 14.06 28.41
CA ILE A 206 2.93 12.62 28.65
C ILE A 206 2.30 12.44 30.04
N ASP A 207 1.24 11.65 30.10
CA ASP A 207 0.69 11.20 31.38
C ASP A 207 1.52 10.02 31.91
N TYR A 208 2.45 10.33 32.80
CA TYR A 208 3.35 9.36 33.41
C TYR A 208 2.91 8.95 34.83
N LYS A 209 1.83 9.54 35.37
CA LYS A 209 1.31 9.24 36.71
C LYS A 209 0.15 8.25 36.60
N LEU A 210 0.43 6.95 36.57
CA LEU A 210 -0.62 5.93 36.62
C LEU A 210 -0.96 5.54 38.08
N ILE A 211 -2.15 5.97 38.52
CA ILE A 211 -3.02 5.37 39.54
C ILE A 211 -2.34 4.96 40.87
N VAL A 212 -1.88 5.94 41.64
CA VAL A 212 -1.77 5.81 43.09
C VAL A 212 -2.47 7.03 43.70
N GLY A 213 -3.79 6.94 43.93
CA GLY A 213 -4.49 7.99 44.67
C GLY A 213 -5.92 8.35 44.25
N ASP A 214 -6.72 7.44 43.68
CA ASP A 214 -8.19 7.62 43.64
C ASP A 214 -8.89 6.46 44.36
N LYS A 215 -8.48 6.23 45.61
CA LYS A 215 -9.24 5.39 46.57
C LYS A 215 -9.55 6.10 47.89
N ASP A 216 -8.98 7.27 48.15
CA ASP A 216 -9.14 7.95 49.45
C ASP A 216 -10.11 9.16 49.40
N THR A 217 -10.82 9.38 48.29
CA THR A 217 -11.76 10.50 48.09
C THR A 217 -13.23 10.10 48.16
N ILE A 218 -13.56 8.81 48.34
CA ILE A 218 -14.96 8.34 48.45
C ILE A 218 -15.40 8.14 49.92
N ASP A 219 -14.49 8.03 50.89
CA ASP A 219 -14.84 7.73 52.30
C ASP A 219 -14.96 8.95 53.22
N ASN A 220 -15.29 10.13 52.68
CA ASN A 220 -15.55 11.32 53.50
C ASN A 220 -16.77 12.14 53.03
N ARG A 221 -17.77 11.42 52.53
CA ARG A 221 -19.16 11.89 52.41
C ARG A 221 -20.13 10.75 52.75
N GLN A 222 -20.15 10.35 54.01
CA GLN A 222 -21.34 9.81 54.68
C GLN A 222 -21.45 10.40 56.08
#